data_AF-A0A919HBS8-F1
#
_entry.id   AF-A0A919HBS8-F1
#
_cell.length_a   1.000
_cell.length_b   1.000
_cell.length_c   1.000
_cell.angle_alpha   90.00
_cell.angle_beta   90.00
_cell.angle_gamma   90.00
#
_symmetry.space_group_name_H-M   'P 1'
#
loop_
_entity.id
_entity.type
_entity.pdbx_description
1 polymer ?
#
loop_
_entity_poly.entity_id
_entity_poly.type
_entity_poly.pdbx_seq_one_letter_code
_entity_poly.pdbx_strand_id
1 'polypeptide(L)'
;MPAMTEAGPRSAGDWEYALSAGDELVLAHLGSVSPGGPVRARQPHVVVVLAAAVWAEAQQAGLHGPSTSEVRLDAVARGLADGPGELLAAAPAPAGLGAEQRDELLGDPAGLGEAASLAGDVLAGHLASGAGTIADHLTRDSRAELLRRLGE
;
A
#
# COMPACT_ATOMS: atom_id res chain seq x y z
N MET A 1 12.47 38.28 -9.93
CA MET A 1 11.66 37.67 -8.85
C MET A 1 10.21 37.99 -9.19
N PRO A 2 9.36 36.99 -9.50
CA PRO A 2 8.96 35.91 -8.57
C PRO A 2 9.00 34.52 -9.27
N ALA A 3 8.76 33.35 -8.67
CA ALA A 3 8.76 32.79 -7.32
C ALA A 3 8.58 31.26 -7.51
N MET A 4 9.03 30.46 -6.54
CA MET A 4 8.54 29.10 -6.20
C MET A 4 8.81 28.00 -7.25
N THR A 5 9.41 26.88 -6.89
CA THR A 5 8.71 25.85 -6.10
C THR A 5 9.75 24.99 -5.37
N GLU A 6 9.71 25.00 -4.05
CA GLU A 6 10.39 23.99 -3.24
C GLU A 6 9.90 22.60 -3.68
N ALA A 7 10.82 21.71 -4.02
CA ALA A 7 10.50 20.32 -4.29
C ALA A 7 10.25 19.57 -2.97
N GLY A 8 9.07 19.80 -2.39
CA GLY A 8 8.46 19.07 -1.26
C GLY A 8 7.06 19.67 -1.06
N PRO A 9 5.94 18.93 -0.83
CA PRO A 9 5.74 17.67 -0.10
C PRO A 9 4.88 16.63 -0.87
N ARG A 10 4.92 16.61 -2.22
CA ARG A 10 4.05 15.71 -3.04
C ARG A 10 4.25 14.22 -2.76
N SER A 11 5.48 13.80 -2.49
CA SER A 11 5.82 12.39 -2.23
C SER A 11 5.28 11.85 -0.91
N ALA A 12 5.07 12.72 0.10
CA ALA A 12 4.43 12.33 1.35
C ALA A 12 2.94 12.05 1.13
N GLY A 13 2.27 12.91 0.36
CA GLY A 13 0.86 12.70 -0.02
C GLY A 13 0.67 11.42 -0.83
N ASP A 14 1.49 11.17 -1.85
CA ASP A 14 1.38 9.96 -2.69
C ASP A 14 1.58 8.67 -1.87
N TRP A 15 2.49 8.70 -0.88
CA TRP A 15 2.68 7.58 0.04
C TRP A 15 1.48 7.35 0.96
N GLU A 16 0.87 8.40 1.50
CA GLU A 16 -0.33 8.29 2.35
C GLU A 16 -1.49 7.61 1.62
N TYR A 17 -1.70 7.94 0.35
CA TYR A 17 -2.70 7.25 -0.48
C TYR A 17 -2.34 5.79 -0.74
N ALA A 18 -1.07 5.46 -0.96
CA ALA A 18 -0.64 4.07 -1.11
C ALA A 18 -0.78 3.28 0.21
N LEU A 19 -0.49 3.90 1.34
CA LEU A 19 -0.63 3.30 2.67
C LEU A 19 -2.09 3.04 3.02
N SER A 20 -2.96 4.02 2.74
CA SER A 20 -4.40 3.86 2.84
C SER A 20 -4.91 2.72 1.97
N ALA A 21 -4.48 2.63 0.72
CA ALA A 21 -4.87 1.55 -0.17
C ALA A 21 -4.42 0.18 0.36
N GLY A 22 -3.19 0.09 0.88
CA GLY A 22 -2.69 -1.12 1.54
C GLY A 22 -3.55 -1.53 2.74
N ASP A 23 -3.90 -0.58 3.61
CA ASP A 23 -4.75 -0.84 4.78
C ASP A 23 -6.15 -1.32 4.38
N GLU A 24 -6.77 -0.67 3.40
CA GLU A 24 -8.10 -1.08 2.92
C GLU A 24 -8.11 -2.48 2.31
N LEU A 25 -7.11 -2.82 1.51
CA LEU A 25 -6.97 -4.18 0.95
C LEU A 25 -6.85 -5.22 2.07
N VAL A 26 -6.07 -4.93 3.11
CA VAL A 26 -5.92 -5.84 4.25
C VAL A 26 -7.21 -5.93 5.06
N LEU A 27 -7.87 -4.81 5.36
CA LEU A 27 -9.13 -4.79 6.12
C LEU A 27 -10.25 -5.54 5.39
N ALA A 28 -10.40 -5.31 4.08
CA ALA A 28 -11.37 -6.02 3.25
C ALA A 28 -11.08 -7.53 3.23
N HIS A 29 -9.81 -7.93 3.09
CA HIS A 29 -9.41 -9.32 3.16
C HIS A 29 -9.72 -9.93 4.54
N LEU A 30 -9.36 -9.26 5.63
CA LEU A 30 -9.62 -9.72 7.00
C LEU A 30 -11.12 -9.83 7.32
N GLY A 31 -11.97 -9.04 6.67
CA GLY A 31 -13.43 -9.16 6.77
C GLY A 31 -14.00 -10.40 6.06
N SER A 32 -13.26 -10.97 5.10
CA SER A 32 -13.67 -12.14 4.31
C SER A 32 -13.18 -13.48 4.87
N VAL A 33 -12.24 -13.47 5.82
CA VAL A 33 -11.59 -14.67 6.38
C VAL A 33 -11.89 -14.84 7.88
N SER A 34 -11.59 -16.03 8.42
CA SER A 34 -11.78 -16.30 9.85
C SER A 34 -10.88 -15.44 10.74
N PRO A 35 -11.36 -14.99 11.92
CA PRO A 35 -10.57 -14.21 12.85
C PRO A 35 -9.39 -15.03 13.40
N GLY A 36 -8.19 -14.43 13.44
CA GLY A 36 -6.98 -15.03 14.04
C GLY A 36 -5.91 -15.52 13.05
N GLY A 37 -6.04 -15.22 11.75
CA GLY A 37 -5.06 -15.62 10.73
C GLY A 37 -3.72 -14.87 10.78
N PRO A 38 -2.70 -15.39 10.08
CA PRO A 38 -1.34 -14.81 10.07
C PRO A 38 -1.30 -13.38 9.52
N VAL A 39 -2.15 -13.04 8.56
CA VAL A 39 -2.31 -11.66 8.05
C VAL A 39 -2.67 -10.68 9.18
N ARG A 40 -3.53 -11.08 10.13
CA ARG A 40 -3.91 -10.23 11.27
C ARG A 40 -2.76 -10.05 12.26
N ALA A 41 -1.97 -11.11 12.49
CA ALA A 41 -0.83 -11.04 13.42
C ALA A 41 0.28 -10.11 12.91
N ARG A 42 0.43 -9.99 11.59
CA ARG A 42 1.44 -9.15 10.92
C ARG A 42 0.84 -7.97 10.15
N GLN A 43 -0.37 -7.54 10.51
CA GLN A 43 -1.12 -6.54 9.73
C GLN A 43 -0.29 -5.29 9.40
N PRO A 44 0.40 -4.62 10.34
CA PRO A 44 1.17 -3.41 10.03
C PRO A 44 2.25 -3.64 8.98
N HIS A 45 2.96 -4.76 9.03
CA HIS A 45 4.00 -5.13 8.08
C HIS A 45 3.43 -5.46 6.69
N VAL A 46 2.31 -6.21 6.66
CA VAL A 46 1.63 -6.55 5.39
C VAL A 46 1.12 -5.28 4.70
N VAL A 47 0.55 -4.33 5.46
CA VAL A 47 0.10 -3.04 4.93
C VAL A 47 1.25 -2.26 4.32
N VAL A 48 2.41 -2.16 4.98
CA VAL A 48 3.57 -1.42 4.47
C VAL A 48 4.16 -2.07 3.21
N VAL A 49 4.19 -3.39 3.14
CA VAL A 49 4.65 -4.11 1.93
C VAL A 49 3.69 -3.86 0.76
N LEU A 50 2.38 -3.94 0.98
CA LEU A 50 1.39 -3.61 -0.05
C LEU A 50 1.49 -2.14 -0.48
N ALA A 51 1.66 -1.22 0.48
CA ALA A 51 1.81 0.20 0.21
C ALA A 51 3.04 0.50 -0.66
N ALA A 52 4.18 -0.17 -0.39
CA ALA A 52 5.38 -0.05 -1.20
C ALA A 52 5.15 -0.48 -2.66
N ALA A 53 4.47 -1.61 -2.85
CA ALA A 53 4.16 -2.10 -4.19
C ALA A 53 3.14 -1.21 -4.92
N VAL A 54 2.07 -0.78 -4.23
CA VAL A 54 1.08 0.15 -4.78
C VAL A 54 1.72 1.48 -5.17
N TRP A 55 2.58 2.03 -4.30
CA TRP A 55 3.31 3.26 -4.57
C TRP A 55 4.20 3.13 -5.80
N ALA A 56 4.99 2.05 -5.90
CA ALA A 56 5.87 1.84 -7.03
C ALA A 56 5.09 1.72 -8.36
N GLU A 57 3.97 1.01 -8.36
CA GLU A 57 3.12 0.89 -9.55
C GLU A 57 2.41 2.20 -9.90
N ALA A 58 1.95 2.97 -8.89
CA ALA A 58 1.39 4.29 -9.11
C ALA A 58 2.42 5.22 -9.76
N GLN A 59 3.66 5.22 -9.25
CA GLN A 59 4.75 6.03 -9.80
C GLN A 59 5.09 5.63 -11.24
N GLN A 60 5.13 4.33 -11.55
CA GLN A 60 5.36 3.84 -12.92
C GLN A 60 4.22 4.23 -13.88
N ALA A 61 2.98 4.28 -13.38
CA ALA A 61 1.81 4.67 -14.15
C ALA A 61 1.58 6.20 -14.21
N GLY A 62 2.37 7.00 -13.48
CA GLY A 62 2.18 8.44 -13.34
C GLY A 62 0.90 8.82 -12.57
N LEU A 63 0.43 7.92 -11.71
CA LEU A 63 -0.74 8.12 -10.84
C LEU A 63 -0.29 8.77 -9.54
N HIS A 64 -1.01 9.81 -9.13
CA HIS A 64 -0.70 10.60 -7.93
C HIS A 64 -1.95 10.84 -7.11
N GLY A 65 -1.76 11.01 -5.80
CA GLY A 65 -2.84 11.32 -4.87
C GLY A 65 -4.00 10.32 -4.96
N PRO A 66 -5.26 10.80 -5.10
CA PRO A 66 -6.43 9.94 -5.23
C PRO A 66 -6.41 8.98 -6.43
N SER A 67 -5.66 9.30 -7.50
CA SER A 67 -5.57 8.45 -8.69
C SER A 67 -4.78 7.17 -8.45
N THR A 68 -4.08 7.03 -7.31
CA THR A 68 -3.50 5.75 -6.85
C THR A 68 -4.55 4.63 -6.79
N SER A 69 -5.84 4.97 -6.60
CA SER A 69 -6.93 3.99 -6.65
C SER A 69 -7.09 3.28 -8.01
N GLU A 70 -6.56 3.85 -9.09
CA GLU A 70 -6.60 3.26 -10.44
C GLU A 70 -5.48 2.23 -10.68
N VAL A 71 -4.58 2.03 -9.70
CA VAL A 71 -3.53 1.02 -9.78
C VAL A 71 -4.14 -0.37 -9.93
N ARG A 72 -3.60 -1.13 -10.88
CA ARG A 72 -4.04 -2.49 -11.19
C ARG A 72 -3.49 -3.51 -10.20
N LEU A 73 -4.37 -4.32 -9.61
CA LEU A 73 -3.98 -5.31 -8.60
C LEU A 73 -3.05 -6.40 -9.17
N ASP A 74 -3.21 -6.78 -10.44
CA ASP A 74 -2.32 -7.75 -11.10
C ASP A 74 -0.91 -7.20 -11.35
N ALA A 75 -0.76 -5.88 -11.47
CA ALA A 75 0.56 -5.25 -11.58
C ALA A 75 1.25 -5.24 -10.21
N VAL A 76 0.53 -4.86 -9.15
CA VAL A 76 1.03 -4.90 -7.76
C VAL A 76 1.48 -6.31 -7.38
N ALA A 77 0.67 -7.33 -7.71
CA ALA A 77 1.00 -8.73 -7.41
C ALA A 77 2.28 -9.18 -8.11
N ARG A 78 2.51 -8.76 -9.37
CA ARG A 78 3.75 -9.07 -10.11
C ARG A 78 4.96 -8.38 -9.50
N GLY A 79 4.86 -7.08 -9.19
CA GLY A 79 5.96 -6.35 -8.55
C GLY A 79 6.38 -6.98 -7.22
N LEU A 80 5.41 -7.41 -6.40
CA LEU A 80 5.71 -8.11 -5.14
C LEU A 80 6.37 -9.46 -5.33
N ALA A 81 6.04 -10.20 -6.40
CA ALA A 81 6.68 -11.48 -6.69
C ALA A 81 8.12 -11.30 -7.21
N ASP A 82 8.37 -10.22 -7.95
CA ASP A 82 9.66 -9.98 -8.61
C ASP A 82 10.72 -9.43 -7.65
N GLY A 83 10.35 -8.59 -6.68
CA GLY A 83 11.34 -7.95 -5.80
C GLY A 83 10.75 -7.11 -4.66
N PRO A 84 10.19 -7.73 -3.61
CA PRO A 84 9.53 -6.98 -2.53
C PRO A 84 10.52 -6.11 -1.72
N GLY A 85 11.79 -6.53 -1.61
CA GLY A 85 12.83 -5.76 -0.92
C GLY A 85 13.23 -4.49 -1.66
N GLU A 86 13.29 -4.51 -2.99
CA GLU A 86 13.62 -3.33 -3.80
C GLU A 86 12.48 -2.30 -3.76
N LEU A 87 11.24 -2.78 -3.86
CA LEU A 87 10.04 -1.95 -3.70
C LEU A 87 10.02 -1.26 -2.33
N LEU A 88 10.28 -2.05 -1.28
CA LEU A 88 10.28 -1.55 0.09
C LEU A 88 11.42 -0.56 0.35
N ALA A 89 12.61 -0.79 -0.20
CA ALA A 89 13.75 0.11 -0.07
C ALA A 89 13.55 1.44 -0.83
N ALA A 90 12.83 1.42 -1.94
CA ALA A 90 12.51 2.61 -2.72
C ALA A 90 11.38 3.45 -2.10
N ALA A 91 10.57 2.85 -1.23
CA ALA A 91 9.41 3.50 -0.61
C ALA A 91 9.83 4.64 0.34
N PRO A 92 9.19 5.83 0.24
CA PRO A 92 9.57 6.99 1.05
C PRO A 92 9.33 6.78 2.55
N ALA A 93 8.26 6.07 2.94
CA ALA A 93 7.84 5.73 4.31
C ALA A 93 8.35 6.71 5.40
N PRO A 94 7.78 7.93 5.49
CA PRO A 94 8.17 8.91 6.49
C PRO A 94 7.76 8.48 7.91
N ALA A 95 8.36 9.11 8.92
CA ALA A 95 8.09 8.81 10.32
C ALA A 95 6.59 8.90 10.66
N GLY A 96 6.07 7.91 11.39
CA GLY A 96 4.64 7.80 11.70
C GLY A 96 3.77 7.22 10.58
N LEU A 97 4.32 7.00 9.39
CA LEU A 97 3.63 6.45 8.22
C LEU A 97 4.36 5.20 7.70
N GLY A 98 4.64 4.25 8.58
CA GLY A 98 5.21 2.95 8.22
C GLY A 98 6.74 2.89 8.17
N ALA A 99 7.45 3.96 8.55
CA ALA A 99 8.93 3.99 8.60
C ALA A 99 9.51 2.87 9.47
N GLU A 100 8.96 2.66 10.67
CA GLU A 100 9.42 1.65 11.61
C GLU A 100 9.27 0.24 11.03
N GLN A 101 8.09 -0.09 10.48
CA GLN A 101 7.84 -1.39 9.87
C GLN A 101 8.71 -1.59 8.62
N ARG A 102 8.93 -0.55 7.81
CA ARG A 102 9.86 -0.61 6.68
C ARG A 102 11.27 -0.95 7.15
N ASP A 103 11.77 -0.22 8.14
CA ASP A 103 13.14 -0.39 8.63
C ASP A 103 13.33 -1.74 9.32
N GLU A 104 12.34 -2.24 10.07
CA GLU A 104 12.31 -3.59 10.63
C GLU A 104 12.40 -4.67 9.53
N LEU A 105 11.57 -4.56 8.49
CA LEU A 105 11.54 -5.53 7.38
C LEU A 105 12.82 -5.51 6.55
N LEU A 106 13.42 -4.33 6.34
CA LEU A 106 14.72 -4.22 5.68
C LEU A 106 15.86 -4.82 6.53
N GLY A 107 15.72 -4.81 7.85
CA GLY A 107 16.62 -5.47 8.80
C GLY A 107 16.39 -6.97 8.96
N ASP A 108 15.22 -7.49 8.56
CA ASP A 108 14.83 -8.90 8.69
C ASP A 108 14.32 -9.47 7.34
N PRO A 109 15.23 -10.00 6.49
CA PRO A 109 14.86 -10.59 5.20
C PRO A 109 13.87 -11.75 5.30
N ALA A 110 13.90 -12.53 6.38
CA ALA A 110 12.96 -13.63 6.59
C ALA A 110 11.56 -13.09 6.92
N GLY A 111 11.50 -12.09 7.79
CA GLY A 111 10.27 -11.35 8.10
C GLY A 111 9.67 -10.64 6.88
N LEU A 112 10.52 -10.09 6.00
CA LEU A 112 10.11 -9.53 4.72
C LEU A 112 9.49 -10.58 3.80
N GLY A 113 10.13 -11.74 3.65
CA GLY A 113 9.60 -12.84 2.85
C GLY A 113 8.23 -13.32 3.34
N GLU A 114 8.06 -13.44 4.66
CA GLU A 114 6.77 -13.78 5.28
C GLU A 114 5.70 -12.71 5.01
N ALA A 115 6.03 -11.44 5.25
CA ALA A 115 5.10 -10.33 5.01
C ALA A 115 4.71 -10.20 3.52
N ALA A 116 5.65 -10.41 2.60
CA ALA A 116 5.40 -10.41 1.16
C ALA A 116 4.51 -11.59 0.73
N SER A 117 4.72 -12.78 1.29
CA SER A 117 3.84 -13.92 1.04
C SER A 117 2.41 -13.64 1.49
N LEU A 118 2.24 -13.07 2.69
CA LEU A 118 0.92 -12.70 3.22
C LEU A 118 0.26 -11.58 2.40
N ALA A 119 1.04 -10.60 1.92
CA ALA A 119 0.57 -9.59 0.98
C ALA A 119 0.10 -10.21 -0.35
N GLY A 120 0.83 -11.22 -0.85
CA GLY A 120 0.43 -12.02 -2.00
C GLY A 120 -0.91 -12.73 -1.81
N ASP A 121 -1.12 -13.35 -0.64
CA ASP A 121 -2.40 -14.00 -0.30
C ASP A 121 -3.57 -13.00 -0.26
N VAL A 122 -3.33 -11.79 0.28
CA VAL A 122 -4.31 -10.70 0.29
C VAL A 122 -4.71 -10.34 -1.14
N LEU A 123 -3.74 -10.11 -2.03
CA LEU A 123 -3.99 -9.76 -3.43
C LEU A 123 -4.66 -10.90 -4.21
N ALA A 124 -4.25 -12.15 -3.97
CA ALA A 124 -4.86 -13.31 -4.60
C ALA A 124 -6.35 -13.43 -4.24
N GLY A 125 -6.72 -13.16 -2.98
CA GLY A 125 -8.12 -13.12 -2.54
C GLY A 125 -8.94 -12.06 -3.30
N HIS A 126 -8.39 -10.86 -3.47
CA HIS A 126 -9.05 -9.78 -4.20
C HIS A 126 -9.20 -10.07 -5.69
N LEU A 127 -8.14 -10.57 -6.33
CA LEU A 127 -8.19 -10.98 -7.74
C LEU A 127 -9.20 -12.11 -7.99
N ALA A 128 -9.29 -13.08 -7.08
CA ALA A 128 -10.28 -14.16 -7.15
C ALA A 128 -11.73 -13.65 -6.98
N SER A 129 -11.92 -12.52 -6.28
CA SER A 129 -13.23 -11.85 -6.16
C SER A 129 -13.62 -11.01 -7.38
N GLY A 130 -12.72 -10.87 -8.36
CA GLY A 130 -12.95 -10.17 -9.62
C GLY A 130 -12.52 -8.70 -9.65
N ALA A 131 -11.81 -8.21 -8.63
CA ALA A 131 -11.30 -6.85 -8.62
C ALA A 131 -10.12 -6.68 -9.57
N GLY A 132 -10.17 -5.64 -10.39
CA GLY A 132 -9.09 -5.28 -11.32
C GLY A 132 -8.20 -4.15 -10.78
N THR A 133 -8.76 -3.27 -9.96
CA THR A 133 -8.10 -2.08 -9.39
C THR A 133 -8.41 -1.92 -7.91
N ILE A 134 -7.65 -1.05 -7.23
CA ILE A 134 -7.91 -0.70 -5.83
C ILE A 134 -9.30 -0.01 -5.68
N ALA A 135 -9.70 0.77 -6.68
CA ALA A 135 -10.99 1.46 -6.74
C ALA A 135 -12.19 0.49 -6.67
N ASP A 136 -12.04 -0.75 -7.13
CA ASP A 136 -13.10 -1.76 -7.08
C ASP A 136 -13.43 -2.17 -5.63
N HIS A 137 -12.54 -1.89 -4.68
CA HIS A 137 -12.73 -2.16 -3.24
C HIS A 137 -12.97 -0.92 -2.39
N LEU A 138 -12.58 0.27 -2.87
CA LEU A 138 -12.85 1.55 -2.24
C LEU A 138 -14.37 1.78 -2.23
N THR A 139 -15.05 1.32 -1.17
CA THR A 139 -16.41 1.79 -0.88
C THR A 139 -16.36 3.32 -0.78
N ARG A 140 -17.40 4.01 -1.28
CA ARG A 140 -17.47 5.49 -1.26
C ARG A 140 -17.24 6.09 0.14
N ASP A 141 -17.53 5.33 1.20
CA ASP A 141 -17.42 5.76 2.59
C ASP A 141 -15.97 5.83 3.09
N SER A 142 -15.11 4.87 2.73
CA SER A 142 -13.67 4.91 3.09
C SER A 142 -12.96 6.10 2.44
N ARG A 143 -13.30 6.38 1.18
CA ARG A 143 -12.77 7.53 0.43
C ARG A 143 -13.18 8.87 1.04
N ALA A 144 -14.43 9.00 1.51
CA ALA A 144 -14.91 10.22 2.13
C ALA A 144 -14.21 10.50 3.47
N GLU A 145 -13.97 9.45 4.26
CA GLU A 145 -13.28 9.57 5.56
C GLU A 145 -11.79 9.88 5.39
N LEU A 146 -11.12 9.31 4.37
CA LEU A 146 -9.74 9.64 4.06
C LEU A 146 -9.58 11.09 3.59
N LEU A 147 -10.48 11.54 2.71
CA LEU A 147 -10.48 12.93 2.24
C LEU A 147 -10.81 13.92 3.37
N ARG A 148 -11.62 13.52 4.36
CA ARG A 148 -11.87 14.30 5.58
C ARG A 148 -10.60 14.41 6.43
N ARG A 149 -9.88 13.31 6.62
CA ARG A 149 -8.63 13.27 7.43
C ARG A 149 -7.45 13.99 6.77
N LEU A 150 -7.43 14.10 5.45
CA LEU A 150 -6.39 14.81 4.69
C LEU A 150 -6.72 16.30 4.43
N GLY A 151 -7.95 16.74 4.76
CA GLY A 151 -8.40 18.12 4.64
C GLY A 151 -8.40 18.93 5.94
N GLU A 152 -8.02 18.30 7.06
CA GLU A 152 -7.81 18.90 8.39
C GLU A 152 -6.31 19.10 8.68
#